data_AF-A0A940AMS5-F1
#
_entry.id   AF-A0A940AMS5-F1
#
_cell.length_a   1.000
_cell.length_b   1.000
_cell.length_c   1.000
_cell.angle_alpha   90.00
_cell.angle_beta   90.00
_cell.angle_gamma   90.00
#
_symmetry.space_group_name_H-M   'P 1'
#
loop_
_entity.id
_entity.type
_entity.pdbx_description
1 polymer ?
#
loop_
_entity_poly.entity_id
_entity_poly.type
_entity_poly.pdbx_seq_one_letter_code
_entity_poly.pdbx_strand_id
1 'polypeptide(L)'
;MKRLKVKNAESCMACLQCAVACASAFYKDPDVALACIRITEGKTPGSIAVRACIQCGKCARNCEAGAISQNAKGVYTIDRKLCVHCGKCVEVCPFGLIVQTAPDAVPSKCIACGICAKQCPKKVISLRRFLEDKVQVRCSNTQAGAVARKACSVACIGCKKCEKTCQHDAIHVVDNLARIDYDKCVGCGECVENCPNKVLVKFA
;
A
#
# COMPACT_ATOMS: atom_id res chain seq x y z
N MET A 1 -5.35 -7.57 -2.24
CA MET A 1 -5.71 -6.34 -1.41
C MET A 1 -4.91 -5.03 -1.68
N LYS A 2 -5.51 -4.06 -2.37
CA LYS A 2 -4.95 -2.70 -2.56
C LYS A 2 -4.97 -1.87 -1.26
N ARG A 3 -3.83 -1.35 -0.82
CA ARG A 3 -3.70 -0.51 0.39
C ARG A 3 -2.61 0.56 0.25
N LEU A 4 -2.70 1.62 1.05
CA LEU A 4 -1.60 2.57 1.18
C LEU A 4 -0.51 1.95 2.07
N LYS A 5 0.75 2.15 1.69
CA LYS A 5 1.93 1.84 2.50
C LYS A 5 2.72 3.13 2.71
N VAL A 6 2.95 3.47 3.97
CA VAL A 6 3.92 4.47 4.40
C VAL A 6 5.29 3.78 4.44
N LYS A 7 6.27 4.28 3.68
CA LYS A 7 7.60 3.68 3.52
C LYS A 7 8.64 4.29 4.46
N ASN A 8 8.72 5.62 4.48
CA ASN A 8 9.67 6.36 5.30
C ASN A 8 8.98 7.62 5.85
N ALA A 9 8.29 7.48 7.00
CA ALA A 9 7.52 8.57 7.58
C ALA A 9 8.40 9.78 7.98
N GLU A 10 9.66 9.54 8.31
CA GLU A 10 10.63 10.56 8.75
C GLU A 10 11.00 11.52 7.62
N SER A 11 10.90 11.09 6.36
CA SER A 11 11.07 11.96 5.18
C SER A 11 9.86 12.84 4.89
N CYS A 12 8.77 12.72 5.67
CA CYS A 12 7.61 13.58 5.50
C CYS A 12 7.97 15.01 5.93
N MET A 13 7.70 15.98 5.05
CA MET A 13 7.91 17.40 5.34
C MET A 13 6.62 18.11 5.82
N ALA A 14 5.61 17.34 6.23
CA ALA A 14 4.31 17.83 6.68
C ALA A 14 3.60 18.87 5.76
N CYS A 15 3.84 18.85 4.44
CA CYS A 15 3.26 19.82 3.50
C CYS A 15 1.75 19.69 3.27
N LEU A 16 1.09 18.69 3.86
CA LEU A 16 -0.36 18.40 3.75
C LEU A 16 -0.94 18.17 2.35
N GLN A 17 -0.16 18.23 1.27
CA GLN A 17 -0.64 18.02 -0.11
C GLN A 17 -1.42 16.72 -0.30
N CYS A 18 -1.02 15.66 0.40
CA CYS A 18 -1.72 14.37 0.35
C CYS A 18 -3.11 14.40 1.01
N ALA A 19 -3.30 15.22 2.06
CA ALA A 19 -4.57 15.41 2.75
C ALA A 19 -5.48 16.34 1.95
N VAL A 20 -4.97 17.49 1.50
CA VAL A 20 -5.69 18.44 0.63
C VAL A 20 -6.20 17.71 -0.62
N ALA A 21 -5.33 16.97 -1.31
CA ALA A 21 -5.75 16.23 -2.50
C ALA A 21 -6.80 15.15 -2.21
N CYS A 22 -6.77 14.54 -1.03
CA CYS A 22 -7.80 13.58 -0.62
C CYS A 22 -9.13 14.30 -0.39
N ALA A 23 -9.15 15.37 0.40
CA ALA A 23 -10.34 16.15 0.68
C ALA A 23 -10.95 16.70 -0.62
N SER A 24 -10.16 17.36 -1.46
CA SER A 24 -10.64 17.98 -2.70
C SER A 24 -11.14 16.97 -3.73
N ALA A 25 -10.60 15.74 -3.74
CA ALA A 25 -11.07 14.70 -4.64
C ALA A 25 -12.49 14.22 -4.29
N PHE A 26 -12.77 14.03 -2.99
CA PHE A 26 -14.04 13.46 -2.53
C PHE A 26 -15.10 14.50 -2.20
N TYR A 27 -14.69 15.60 -1.56
CA TYR A 27 -15.57 16.63 -1.01
C TYR A 27 -15.57 17.92 -1.82
N LYS A 28 -14.70 18.05 -2.83
CA LYS A 28 -14.49 19.31 -3.58
C LYS A 28 -14.09 20.49 -2.69
N ASP A 29 -13.51 20.18 -1.54
CA ASP A 29 -13.11 21.11 -0.49
C ASP A 29 -11.65 20.82 -0.09
N PRO A 30 -10.77 21.82 0.05
CA PRO A 30 -9.37 21.61 0.45
C PRO A 30 -9.17 21.35 1.95
N ASP A 31 -10.20 21.45 2.79
CA ASP A 31 -10.10 21.23 4.24
C ASP A 31 -9.54 19.84 4.54
N VAL A 32 -8.35 19.83 5.13
CA VAL A 32 -7.63 18.62 5.49
C VAL A 32 -8.38 17.79 6.54
N ALA A 33 -9.31 18.38 7.30
CA ALA A 33 -10.19 17.66 8.22
C ALA A 33 -11.15 16.69 7.49
N LEU A 34 -11.45 16.94 6.22
CA LEU A 34 -12.28 16.07 5.39
C LEU A 34 -11.49 14.90 4.75
N ALA A 35 -10.15 14.88 4.89
CA ALA A 35 -9.30 13.87 4.29
C ALA A 35 -9.37 12.50 5.02
N CYS A 36 -9.39 11.40 4.25
CA CYS A 36 -9.24 10.03 4.76
C CYS A 36 -7.76 9.62 5.02
N ILE A 37 -6.87 10.60 5.20
CA ILE A 37 -5.45 10.47 5.53
C ILE A 37 -5.08 11.61 6.47
N ARG A 38 -4.24 11.36 7.47
CA ARG A 38 -3.83 12.39 8.44
C ARG A 38 -2.31 12.48 8.51
N ILE A 39 -1.82 13.71 8.58
CA ILE A 39 -0.45 14.03 8.96
C ILE A 39 -0.55 14.70 10.32
N THR A 40 0.07 14.10 11.31
CA THR A 40 -0.03 14.52 12.72
C THR A 40 1.34 14.48 13.37
N GLU A 41 1.43 14.95 14.60
CA GLU A 41 2.59 14.65 15.44
C GLU A 41 2.73 13.14 15.68
N GLY A 42 3.97 12.68 15.73
CA GLY A 42 4.36 11.31 15.97
C GLY A 42 4.47 10.99 17.46
N LYS A 43 5.25 9.96 17.78
CA LYS A 43 5.40 9.49 19.17
C LYS A 43 6.39 10.31 19.98
N THR A 44 7.39 10.88 19.32
CA THR A 44 8.39 11.75 19.93
C THR A 44 8.12 13.20 19.55
N PRO A 45 8.40 14.17 20.42
CA PRO A 45 8.22 15.59 20.11
C PRO A 45 8.91 15.96 18.79
N GLY A 46 8.17 16.63 17.90
CA GLY A 46 8.68 17.05 16.59
C GLY A 46 8.79 15.94 15.53
N SER A 47 8.48 14.68 15.85
CA SER A 47 8.35 13.63 14.83
C SER A 47 7.01 13.74 14.08
N ILE A 48 6.98 13.29 12.83
CA ILE A 48 5.78 13.32 11.99
C ILE A 48 5.22 11.90 11.85
N ALA A 49 3.93 11.74 12.14
CA ALA A 49 3.18 10.53 11.84
C ALA A 49 2.30 10.70 10.61
N VAL A 50 2.47 9.79 9.66
CA VAL A 50 1.59 9.66 8.49
C VAL A 50 0.60 8.53 8.75
N ARG A 51 -0.66 8.87 9.04
CA ARG A 51 -1.73 7.90 9.32
C ARG A 51 -2.54 7.66 8.06
N ALA A 52 -2.45 6.44 7.52
CA ALA A 52 -3.15 6.03 6.31
C ALA A 52 -3.93 4.73 6.53
N CYS A 53 -5.03 4.55 5.79
CA CYS A 53 -5.87 3.36 5.95
C CYS A 53 -5.13 2.11 5.45
N ILE A 54 -4.87 1.18 6.36
CA ILE A 54 -4.19 -0.08 6.07
C ILE A 54 -5.14 -1.20 5.61
N GLN A 55 -6.44 -0.91 5.47
CA GLN A 55 -7.48 -1.86 5.08
C GLN A 55 -7.63 -3.04 6.06
N CYS A 56 -7.57 -2.79 7.38
CA CYS A 56 -7.65 -3.83 8.41
C CYS A 56 -9.05 -4.46 8.63
N GLY A 57 -10.10 -3.90 8.00
CA GLY A 57 -11.47 -4.40 8.10
C GLY A 57 -12.18 -4.19 9.44
N LYS A 58 -11.58 -3.48 10.42
CA LYS A 58 -12.22 -3.26 11.73
C LYS A 58 -13.57 -2.54 11.61
N CYS A 59 -13.68 -1.57 10.70
CA CYS A 59 -14.95 -0.91 10.38
C CYS A 59 -16.00 -1.88 9.83
N ALA A 60 -15.62 -2.82 8.96
CA ALA A 60 -16.53 -3.83 8.43
C ALA A 60 -17.03 -4.79 9.50
N ARG A 61 -16.14 -5.29 10.36
CA ARG A 61 -16.51 -6.19 11.47
C ARG A 61 -17.44 -5.55 12.51
N ASN A 62 -17.52 -4.22 12.54
CA ASN A 62 -18.39 -3.47 13.45
C ASN A 62 -19.59 -2.84 12.74
N CYS A 63 -19.81 -3.15 11.46
CA CYS A 63 -20.95 -2.65 10.70
C CYS A 63 -22.08 -3.69 10.72
N GLU A 64 -22.99 -3.56 11.68
CA GLU A 64 -24.14 -4.47 11.85
C GLU A 64 -25.10 -4.42 10.66
N ALA A 65 -25.23 -3.27 10.00
CA ALA A 65 -26.03 -3.11 8.78
C ALA A 65 -25.41 -3.80 7.54
N GLY A 66 -24.20 -4.37 7.64
CA GLY A 66 -23.52 -4.99 6.50
C GLY A 66 -23.10 -4.02 5.39
N ALA A 67 -23.20 -2.71 5.63
CA ALA A 67 -22.91 -1.67 4.63
C ALA A 67 -21.42 -1.58 4.24
N ILE A 68 -20.50 -2.19 4.99
CA ILE A 68 -19.07 -2.15 4.69
C ILE A 68 -18.58 -3.53 4.32
N SER A 69 -18.19 -3.69 3.05
CA SER A 69 -17.72 -4.96 2.50
C SER A 69 -16.43 -4.77 1.70
N GLN A 70 -15.77 -5.88 1.40
CA GLN A 70 -14.53 -5.89 0.65
C GLN A 70 -14.81 -6.15 -0.83
N ASN A 71 -14.30 -5.29 -1.72
CA ASN A 71 -14.40 -5.53 -3.16
C ASN A 71 -13.34 -6.54 -3.66
N ALA A 72 -13.42 -6.93 -4.93
CA ALA A 72 -12.48 -7.87 -5.57
C ALA A 72 -11.00 -7.45 -5.49
N LYS A 73 -10.71 -6.15 -5.31
CA LYS A 73 -9.34 -5.63 -5.13
C LYS A 73 -8.89 -5.67 -3.68
N GLY A 74 -9.69 -6.26 -2.79
CA GLY A 74 -9.47 -6.34 -1.36
C GLY A 74 -9.69 -5.02 -0.60
N VAL A 75 -10.28 -4.00 -1.21
CA VAL A 75 -10.50 -2.69 -0.56
C VAL A 75 -11.86 -2.72 0.14
N TYR A 76 -11.89 -2.36 1.42
CA TYR A 76 -13.16 -2.16 2.11
C TYR A 76 -13.84 -0.88 1.63
N THR A 77 -15.09 -0.96 1.22
CA THR A 77 -15.90 0.17 0.72
C THR A 77 -17.23 0.24 1.45
N ILE A 78 -17.82 1.42 1.50
CA ILE A 78 -19.12 1.65 2.15
C ILE A 78 -20.18 1.71 1.06
N ASP A 79 -21.16 0.83 1.13
CA ASP A 79 -22.39 0.92 0.36
C ASP A 79 -23.29 1.99 0.99
N ARG A 80 -23.54 3.05 0.22
CA ARG A 80 -24.33 4.19 0.66
C ARG A 80 -25.80 3.84 0.87
N LYS A 81 -26.33 2.84 0.14
CA LYS A 81 -27.74 2.45 0.21
C LYS A 81 -28.04 1.61 1.45
N LEU A 82 -27.06 0.86 1.93
CA LEU A 82 -27.19 0.03 3.14
C LEU A 82 -26.76 0.76 4.41
N CYS A 83 -26.07 1.89 4.30
CA CYS A 83 -25.59 2.64 5.46
C CYS A 83 -26.76 3.25 6.23
N VAL A 84 -26.78 3.01 7.54
CA VAL A 84 -27.79 3.56 8.47
C VAL A 84 -27.25 4.74 9.29
N HIS A 85 -26.12 5.33 8.87
CA HIS A 85 -25.52 6.54 9.45
C HIS A 85 -25.10 6.45 10.94
N CYS A 86 -25.04 5.25 11.52
CA CYS A 86 -24.80 5.05 12.96
C CYS A 86 -23.41 5.45 13.50
N GLY A 87 -22.47 5.90 12.66
CA GLY A 87 -21.16 6.38 13.11
C GLY A 87 -20.18 5.35 13.69
N LYS A 88 -20.60 4.13 14.02
CA LYS A 88 -19.76 3.10 14.66
C LYS A 88 -18.43 2.84 13.94
N CYS A 89 -18.42 2.91 12.61
CA CYS A 89 -17.18 2.75 11.82
C CYS A 89 -16.15 3.88 12.05
N VAL A 90 -16.62 5.10 12.31
CA VAL A 90 -15.80 6.28 12.67
C VAL A 90 -15.13 6.03 14.02
N GLU A 91 -15.92 5.64 15.02
CA GLU A 91 -15.48 5.38 16.40
C GLU A 91 -14.43 4.27 16.48
N VAL A 92 -14.66 3.14 15.81
CA VAL A 92 -13.76 1.99 15.94
C VAL A 92 -12.45 2.13 15.16
N CYS A 93 -12.34 3.14 14.28
CA CYS A 93 -11.18 3.32 13.41
C CYS A 93 -9.95 3.72 14.24
N PRO A 94 -8.95 2.83 14.42
CA PRO A 94 -7.82 3.10 15.32
C PRO A 94 -6.86 4.18 14.79
N PHE A 95 -7.09 4.64 13.55
CA PHE A 95 -6.28 5.67 12.91
C PHE A 95 -7.04 7.00 12.76
N GLY A 96 -8.33 7.07 13.13
CA GLY A 96 -9.14 8.29 13.00
C GLY A 96 -9.30 8.80 11.56
N LEU A 97 -9.45 7.87 10.59
CA LEU A 97 -9.39 8.18 9.15
C LEU A 97 -10.74 8.14 8.42
N ILE A 98 -11.81 7.70 9.10
CA ILE A 98 -13.15 7.67 8.51
C ILE A 98 -13.81 8.99 8.91
N VAL A 99 -14.41 9.69 7.94
CA VAL A 99 -14.95 11.04 8.14
C VAL A 99 -16.45 11.00 7.95
N GLN A 100 -17.21 11.48 8.93
CA GLN A 100 -18.64 11.70 8.83
C GLN A 100 -18.90 13.17 9.11
N THR A 101 -19.43 13.89 8.11
CA THR A 101 -19.54 15.36 8.15
C THR A 101 -20.79 15.86 8.87
N ALA A 102 -21.79 15.00 9.03
CA ALA A 102 -23.02 15.25 9.77
C ALA A 102 -23.60 13.92 10.27
N PRO A 103 -24.44 13.89 11.32
CA PRO A 103 -25.03 12.66 11.86
C PRO A 103 -25.78 11.80 10.84
N ASP A 104 -26.44 12.44 9.88
CA ASP A 104 -27.21 11.84 8.78
C ASP A 104 -26.38 11.61 7.51
N ALA A 105 -25.13 12.09 7.46
CA ALA A 105 -24.26 11.88 6.31
C ALA A 105 -23.68 10.47 6.31
N VAL A 106 -23.60 9.84 5.13
CA VAL A 106 -22.85 8.58 4.98
C VAL A 106 -21.36 8.86 5.20
N PRO A 107 -20.68 8.14 6.12
CA PRO A 107 -19.25 8.30 6.34
C PRO A 107 -18.44 8.03 5.07
N SER A 108 -17.35 8.79 4.88
CA SER A 108 -16.35 8.51 3.86
C SER A 108 -15.18 7.73 4.44
N LYS A 109 -14.64 6.84 3.61
CA LYS A 109 -13.50 5.99 3.94
C LYS A 109 -12.53 5.99 2.77
N CYS A 110 -11.24 5.85 3.06
CA CYS A 110 -10.22 5.60 2.04
C CYS A 110 -10.56 4.37 1.16
N ILE A 111 -10.79 4.61 -0.13
CA ILE A 111 -11.03 3.61 -1.18
C ILE A 111 -9.75 3.18 -1.92
N ALA A 112 -8.58 3.52 -1.37
CA ALA A 112 -7.28 3.22 -1.99
C ALA A 112 -7.18 3.74 -3.45
N CYS A 113 -7.68 4.94 -3.73
CA CYS A 113 -7.59 5.55 -5.08
C CYS A 113 -6.13 5.88 -5.46
N GLY A 114 -5.33 6.30 -4.49
CA GLY A 114 -3.90 6.60 -4.67
C GLY A 114 -3.57 8.07 -4.92
N ILE A 115 -4.55 8.97 -4.93
CA ILE A 115 -4.29 10.40 -5.20
C ILE A 115 -3.30 11.01 -4.20
N CYS A 116 -3.41 10.62 -2.92
CA CYS A 116 -2.49 11.06 -1.88
C CYS A 116 -1.04 10.60 -2.12
N ALA A 117 -0.84 9.42 -2.70
CA ALA A 117 0.48 8.92 -3.06
C ALA A 117 1.06 9.66 -4.27
N LYS A 118 0.22 9.97 -5.27
CA LYS A 118 0.61 10.75 -6.46
C LYS A 118 1.07 12.16 -6.10
N GLN A 119 0.41 12.78 -5.12
CA GLN A 119 0.70 14.16 -4.70
C GLN A 119 1.79 14.27 -3.63
N CYS A 120 2.44 13.17 -3.23
CA CYS A 120 3.49 13.21 -2.22
C CYS A 120 4.87 13.50 -2.87
N PRO A 121 5.45 14.71 -2.73
CA PRO A 121 6.71 15.07 -3.38
C PRO A 121 7.89 14.24 -2.85
N LYS A 122 7.83 13.85 -1.58
CA LYS A 122 8.84 13.01 -0.91
C LYS A 122 8.58 11.50 -1.09
N LYS A 123 7.52 11.10 -1.81
CA LYS A 123 7.14 9.69 -2.08
C LYS A 123 7.09 8.80 -0.82
N VAL A 124 6.73 9.40 0.32
CA VAL A 124 6.61 8.74 1.64
C VAL A 124 5.48 7.70 1.62
N ILE A 125 4.42 7.98 0.86
CA ILE A 125 3.25 7.13 0.72
C ILE A 125 3.28 6.48 -0.66
N SER A 126 2.97 5.19 -0.71
CA SER A 126 2.83 4.45 -1.95
C SER A 126 1.54 3.63 -1.92
N LEU A 127 0.86 3.53 -3.05
CA LEU A 127 -0.28 2.66 -3.18
C LEU A 127 0.22 1.26 -3.56
N ARG A 128 0.25 0.35 -2.58
CA ARG A 128 0.56 -1.05 -2.88
C ARG A 128 -0.71 -1.77 -3.28
N ARG A 129 -0.71 -2.35 -4.47
CA ARG A 129 -1.58 -3.48 -4.75
C ARG A 129 -0.96 -4.64 -3.95
N PHE A 130 -1.68 -5.28 -3.00
CA PHE A 130 -1.25 -6.62 -2.62
C PHE A 130 -1.12 -7.37 -3.93
N LEU A 131 0.02 -8.01 -4.06
CA LEU A 131 0.44 -8.72 -5.22
C LEU A 131 -0.33 -10.04 -5.24
N GLU A 132 -1.67 -9.98 -5.34
CA GLU A 132 -2.36 -11.03 -6.06
C GLU A 132 -1.73 -10.98 -7.46
N ASP A 133 -1.10 -12.09 -7.82
CA ASP A 133 -0.37 -12.33 -9.06
C ASP A 133 1.03 -11.74 -9.21
N LYS A 134 1.52 -10.79 -8.39
CA LYS A 134 2.91 -10.30 -8.60
C LYS A 134 3.99 -11.07 -7.84
N VAL A 135 5.13 -11.17 -8.51
CA VAL A 135 6.32 -11.85 -8.02
C VAL A 135 7.04 -11.01 -6.95
N GLN A 136 7.62 -11.66 -5.95
CA GLN A 136 8.53 -11.04 -4.98
C GLN A 136 9.90 -11.72 -4.98
N VAL A 137 10.95 -10.94 -4.77
CA VAL A 137 12.32 -11.42 -4.49
C VAL A 137 12.45 -11.62 -2.98
N ARG A 138 12.75 -12.83 -2.50
CA ARG A 138 12.93 -13.11 -1.07
C ARG A 138 14.35 -12.89 -0.55
N CYS A 139 15.35 -12.84 -1.44
CA CYS A 139 16.72 -12.55 -1.05
C CYS A 139 16.91 -11.04 -0.81
N SER A 140 17.62 -10.70 0.27
CA SER A 140 18.05 -9.34 0.60
C SER A 140 19.57 -9.15 0.50
N ASN A 141 20.35 -10.23 0.31
CA ASN A 141 21.81 -10.19 0.24
C ASN A 141 22.29 -9.66 -1.12
N THR A 142 23.10 -8.59 -1.11
CA THR A 142 23.71 -7.92 -2.29
C THR A 142 25.15 -8.34 -2.56
N GLN A 143 25.71 -9.26 -1.77
CA GLN A 143 27.03 -9.84 -2.03
C GLN A 143 27.01 -10.70 -3.29
N ALA A 144 28.19 -10.89 -3.90
CA ALA A 144 28.35 -11.82 -5.02
C ALA A 144 27.82 -13.22 -4.66
N GLY A 145 27.19 -13.89 -5.63
CA GLY A 145 26.47 -15.14 -5.42
C GLY A 145 27.29 -16.24 -4.73
N ALA A 146 28.58 -16.35 -5.04
CA ALA A 146 29.49 -17.31 -4.41
C ALA A 146 29.69 -17.05 -2.91
N VAL A 147 29.68 -15.78 -2.49
CA VAL A 147 29.79 -15.39 -1.08
C VAL A 147 28.43 -15.57 -0.39
N ALA A 148 27.35 -15.09 -1.00
CA ALA A 148 26.00 -15.19 -0.44
C ALA A 148 25.57 -16.65 -0.20
N ARG A 149 25.97 -17.57 -1.09
CA ARG A 149 25.68 -19.01 -0.98
C ARG A 149 26.38 -19.71 0.18
N LYS A 150 27.46 -19.15 0.72
CA LYS A 150 28.07 -19.66 1.96
C LYS A 150 27.16 -19.44 3.17
N ALA A 151 26.37 -18.36 3.15
CA ALA A 151 25.45 -18.01 4.23
C ALA A 151 24.02 -18.52 4.02
N CYS A 152 23.56 -18.62 2.76
CA CYS A 152 22.19 -19.01 2.44
C CYS A 152 22.12 -19.87 1.17
N SER A 153 21.62 -21.10 1.31
CA SER A 153 21.50 -22.05 0.21
C SER A 153 20.51 -21.59 -0.88
N VAL A 154 19.59 -20.68 -0.59
CA VAL A 154 18.63 -20.15 -1.58
C VAL A 154 18.95 -18.72 -1.99
N ALA A 155 20.18 -18.25 -1.78
CA ALA A 155 20.58 -16.89 -2.12
C ALA A 155 20.46 -16.59 -3.62
N CYS A 156 20.15 -15.34 -3.96
CA CYS A 156 20.30 -14.86 -5.33
C CYS A 156 21.78 -14.93 -5.72
N ILE A 157 22.06 -15.43 -6.92
CA ILE A 157 23.42 -15.54 -7.46
C ILE A 157 23.70 -14.55 -8.58
N GLY A 158 22.81 -13.58 -8.81
CA GLY A 158 22.99 -12.56 -9.85
C GLY A 158 23.02 -13.05 -11.30
N CYS A 159 22.55 -14.28 -11.59
CA CYS A 159 22.67 -14.90 -12.93
C CYS A 159 21.87 -14.25 -14.08
N LYS A 160 21.06 -13.22 -13.78
CA LYS A 160 20.22 -12.47 -14.75
C LYS A 160 19.20 -13.27 -15.57
N LYS A 161 18.98 -14.56 -15.31
CA LYS A 161 17.94 -15.36 -15.99
C LYS A 161 16.56 -14.69 -15.90
N CYS A 162 16.17 -14.26 -14.70
CA CYS A 162 14.89 -13.60 -14.48
C CYS A 162 14.74 -12.27 -15.25
N GLU A 163 15.83 -11.51 -15.42
CA GLU A 163 15.87 -10.25 -16.17
C GLU A 163 15.71 -10.51 -17.66
N LYS A 164 16.44 -11.49 -18.20
CA LYS A 164 16.33 -11.88 -19.62
C LYS A 164 14.97 -12.44 -20.00
N THR A 165 14.33 -13.19 -19.11
CA THR A 165 13.00 -13.78 -19.37
C THR A 165 11.89 -12.74 -19.32
N CYS A 166 12.08 -11.63 -18.61
CA CYS A 166 10.98 -10.69 -18.39
C CYS A 166 10.66 -9.85 -19.63
N GLN A 167 9.57 -10.20 -20.33
CA GLN A 167 9.09 -9.47 -21.52
C GLN A 167 8.56 -8.06 -21.22
N HIS A 168 8.43 -7.68 -19.94
CA HIS A 168 7.89 -6.39 -19.50
C HIS A 168 8.95 -5.45 -18.93
N ASP A 169 10.24 -5.81 -19.01
CA ASP A 169 11.34 -5.01 -18.47
C ASP A 169 11.13 -4.65 -16.99
N ALA A 170 10.53 -5.57 -16.23
CA ALA A 170 10.04 -5.33 -14.87
C ALA A 170 10.98 -5.87 -13.78
N ILE A 171 12.09 -6.49 -14.14
CA ILE A 171 13.03 -7.07 -13.18
C ILE A 171 14.47 -6.91 -13.67
N HIS A 172 15.32 -6.35 -12.82
CA HIS A 172 16.74 -6.12 -13.10
C HIS A 172 17.60 -6.65 -11.97
N VAL A 173 18.79 -7.15 -12.29
CA VAL A 173 19.80 -7.52 -11.30
C VAL A 173 20.70 -6.33 -11.02
N VAL A 174 20.58 -5.77 -9.82
CA VAL A 174 21.37 -4.65 -9.31
C VAL A 174 22.11 -5.12 -8.07
N ASP A 175 23.43 -4.89 -8.00
CA ASP A 175 24.29 -5.34 -6.89
C ASP A 175 24.12 -6.83 -6.59
N ASN A 176 24.26 -7.67 -7.62
CA ASN A 176 24.11 -9.13 -7.56
C ASN A 176 22.72 -9.65 -7.14
N LEU A 177 21.72 -8.76 -6.98
CA LEU A 177 20.41 -9.09 -6.46
C LEU A 177 19.29 -8.64 -7.39
N ALA A 178 18.35 -9.54 -7.67
CA ALA A 178 17.16 -9.22 -8.43
C ALA A 178 16.30 -8.15 -7.71
N ARG A 179 15.82 -7.17 -8.49
CA ARG A 179 14.95 -6.07 -8.06
C ARG A 179 13.80 -5.97 -9.05
N ILE A 180 12.57 -5.95 -8.54
CA ILE A 180 11.36 -5.87 -9.37
C ILE A 180 10.86 -4.42 -9.39
N ASP A 181 10.68 -3.88 -10.58
CA ASP A 181 9.83 -2.72 -10.82
C ASP A 181 8.36 -3.18 -10.84
N TYR A 182 7.66 -2.88 -9.75
CA TYR A 182 6.27 -3.27 -9.59
C TYR A 182 5.30 -2.45 -10.43
N ASP A 183 5.72 -1.33 -11.01
CA ASP A 183 4.88 -0.55 -11.91
C ASP A 183 4.81 -1.18 -13.31
N LYS A 184 5.90 -1.85 -13.74
CA LYS A 184 5.97 -2.62 -15.00
C LYS A 184 5.55 -4.09 -14.86
N CYS A 185 5.73 -4.70 -13.69
CA CYS A 185 5.46 -6.12 -13.50
C CYS A 185 3.97 -6.45 -13.66
N VAL A 186 3.63 -7.32 -14.61
CA VAL A 186 2.23 -7.79 -14.83
C VAL A 186 1.87 -9.03 -14.01
N GLY A 187 2.84 -9.66 -13.35
CA GLY A 187 2.58 -10.86 -12.53
C GLY A 187 2.49 -12.17 -13.30
N CYS A 188 3.06 -12.27 -14.50
CA CYS A 188 3.05 -13.51 -15.30
C CYS A 188 3.63 -14.70 -14.51
N GLY A 189 4.78 -14.50 -13.84
CA GLY A 189 5.43 -15.52 -13.03
C GLY A 189 6.58 -16.25 -13.72
N GLU A 190 6.86 -15.95 -14.99
CA GLU A 190 7.94 -16.62 -15.75
C GLU A 190 9.31 -16.52 -15.06
N CYS A 191 9.59 -15.40 -14.38
CA CYS A 191 10.83 -15.23 -13.63
C CYS A 191 10.93 -16.12 -12.38
N VAL A 192 9.80 -16.54 -11.79
CA VAL A 192 9.73 -17.50 -10.69
C VAL A 192 10.09 -18.89 -11.18
N GLU A 193 9.50 -19.32 -12.30
CA GLU A 193 9.73 -20.63 -12.91
C GLU A 193 11.21 -20.80 -13.27
N ASN A 194 11.79 -19.79 -13.91
CA ASN A 194 13.15 -19.79 -14.42
C ASN A 194 14.25 -19.49 -13.37
N CYS A 195 13.88 -19.22 -12.12
CA CYS A 195 14.86 -18.97 -11.06
C CYS A 195 15.49 -20.29 -10.57
N PRO A 196 16.79 -20.54 -10.82
CA PRO A 196 17.43 -21.80 -10.40
C PRO A 196 17.47 -21.96 -8.87
N ASN A 197 17.58 -20.85 -8.14
CA ASN A 197 17.65 -20.85 -6.67
C ASN A 197 16.30 -20.59 -6.01
N LYS A 198 15.19 -20.51 -6.79
CA LYS A 198 13.82 -20.28 -6.28
C LYS A 198 13.71 -19.11 -5.30
N VAL A 199 14.51 -18.07 -5.54
CA VAL A 199 14.54 -16.82 -4.75
C VAL A 199 13.26 -16.01 -4.94
N LEU A 200 12.66 -16.14 -6.12
CA LEU A 200 11.47 -15.44 -6.55
C LEU A 200 10.24 -16.29 -6.19
N VAL A 201 9.20 -15.67 -5.63
CA VAL A 201 7.93 -16.35 -5.30
C VAL A 201 6.76 -15.57 -5.89
N LYS A 202 5.74 -16.28 -6.36
CA LYS A 202 4.44 -15.70 -6.73
C LYS A 202 3.45 -16.08 -5.63
N PHE A 203 2.74 -15.10 -5.09
CA PHE A 203 1.66 -15.36 -4.16
C PHE A 203 0.38 -15.59 -4.97
N ALA A 204 -0.24 -16.76 -4.75
CA ALA A 204 -1.57 -17.10 -5.24
C ALA A 204 -2.62 -16.67 -4.21
#